data_AF-A0A8K0PRF2-F1
#
_entry.id   AF-A0A8K0PRF2-F1
#
_cell.length_a   1.000
_cell.length_b   1.000
_cell.length_c   1.000
_cell.angle_alpha   90.00
_cell.angle_beta   90.00
_cell.angle_gamma   90.00
#
_symmetry.space_group_name_H-M   'P 1'
#
loop_
_entity.id
_entity.type
_entity.pdbx_description
1 polymer ?
#
loop_
_entity_poly.entity_id
_entity_poly.type
_entity_poly.pdbx_seq_one_letter_code
_entity_poly.pdbx_strand_id
1 'polypeptide(L)'
;MAPSQASHVPTLDGLIKSFNNQSLEASIESLIFLLKRRQVKGDECAKATAYILRQVVAKAKWNDVDQLLSRIASAGSRLARAAPLEPVIGNVVRRVLGLIRDEASEDRNADDLASEAASDIQTLTPATNPSAQPPQRPALPHRPTLSALSSGLQVSKSMFNLLSVAEPGDSPMTGASTPMSQAQPASIHSLRSEVMDGIEEILDEINQADDQIAGFAEIQIHPGDYVLAYQPSRTVERFLVKAASKRRFTVVIAGLEASGAGTEAPYASLRKRLNSAGVKTVNLASNGLMAYIPRVNKVIFSAKAVYQNGGLLVDSGSCIAAQAAHEYLKPVIALCPVYKFCPEDPSDEVSRGELGNPSDYVSYANGPAVGALDVENTVTDYIPPDLVDVYLTNLGPQTQHHLANILADHYKTEDTGFSLQLGEP
;
A
#
# COMPACT_ATOMS: atom_id res chain seq x y z
N MET A 1 4.06 -34.08 -33.66
CA MET A 1 3.96 -33.54 -32.28
C MET A 1 5.12 -32.58 -32.08
N ALA A 2 4.87 -31.28 -32.20
CA ALA A 2 5.86 -30.29 -31.78
C ALA A 2 5.91 -30.32 -30.24
N PRO A 3 7.10 -30.25 -29.62
CA PRO A 3 7.18 -30.20 -28.17
C PRO A 3 6.49 -28.92 -27.70
N SER A 4 5.50 -29.05 -26.82
CA SER A 4 4.93 -27.92 -26.10
C SER A 4 6.03 -27.32 -25.25
N GLN A 5 6.71 -26.29 -25.75
CA GLN A 5 7.50 -25.41 -24.93
C GLN A 5 6.53 -24.78 -23.94
N ALA A 6 6.49 -25.33 -22.72
CA ALA A 6 5.91 -24.64 -21.60
C ALA A 6 6.64 -23.30 -21.51
N SER A 7 5.97 -22.21 -21.89
CA SER A 7 6.45 -20.86 -21.67
C SER A 7 6.65 -20.73 -20.16
N HIS A 8 7.88 -20.89 -19.69
CA HIS A 8 8.23 -20.71 -18.29
C HIS A 8 7.95 -19.24 -18.00
N VAL A 9 6.81 -18.94 -17.38
CA VAL A 9 6.56 -17.62 -16.82
C VAL A 9 7.67 -17.41 -15.80
N PRO A 10 8.56 -16.41 -15.98
CA PRO A 10 9.61 -16.17 -15.01
C PRO A 10 8.94 -15.90 -13.66
N THR A 11 9.32 -16.64 -12.62
CA THR A 11 8.90 -16.29 -11.26
C THR A 11 9.29 -14.84 -11.00
N LEU A 12 8.47 -14.07 -10.28
CA LEU A 12 8.73 -12.66 -9.98
C LEU A 12 10.16 -12.41 -9.47
N ASP A 13 10.70 -13.31 -8.64
CA ASP A 13 12.09 -13.23 -8.17
C ASP A 13 13.13 -13.37 -9.29
N GLY A 14 12.87 -14.22 -10.28
CA GLY A 14 13.70 -14.34 -11.48
C GLY A 14 13.62 -13.10 -12.37
N LEU A 15 12.45 -12.47 -12.38
CA LEU A 15 12.16 -11.26 -13.13
C LEU A 15 12.87 -10.04 -12.52
N ILE A 16 12.76 -9.86 -11.20
CA ILE A 16 13.50 -8.86 -10.41
C ILE A 16 15.01 -9.04 -10.58
N LYS A 17 15.51 -10.28 -10.57
CA LYS A 17 16.93 -10.58 -10.83
C LYS A 17 17.35 -10.17 -12.25
N SER A 18 16.48 -10.35 -13.24
CA SER A 18 16.77 -9.98 -14.63
C SER A 18 16.91 -8.47 -14.81
N PHE A 19 16.12 -7.68 -14.08
CA PHE A 19 16.18 -6.22 -14.09
C PHE A 19 17.51 -5.68 -13.54
N ASN A 20 18.23 -6.42 -12.70
CA ASN A 20 19.54 -5.96 -12.22
C ASN A 20 20.58 -5.87 -13.34
N ASN A 21 20.51 -6.79 -14.29
CA ASN A 21 21.49 -6.93 -15.37
C ASN A 21 21.17 -6.06 -16.60
N GLN A 22 20.03 -5.36 -16.59
CA GLN A 22 19.57 -4.54 -17.70
C GLN A 22 19.79 -3.04 -17.43
N SER A 23 19.75 -2.25 -18.52
CA SER A 23 19.66 -0.80 -18.40
C SER A 23 18.34 -0.39 -17.73
N LEU A 24 18.30 0.81 -17.15
CA LEU A 24 17.12 1.32 -16.46
C LEU A 24 15.89 1.35 -17.38
N GLU A 25 16.03 1.94 -18.57
CA GLU A 25 14.94 2.01 -19.57
C GLU A 25 14.48 0.63 -20.04
N ALA A 26 15.41 -0.31 -20.25
CA ALA A 26 15.03 -1.68 -20.62
C ALA A 26 14.22 -2.39 -19.52
N SER A 27 14.57 -2.15 -18.26
CA SER A 27 13.84 -2.71 -17.11
C SER A 27 12.43 -2.13 -16.99
N ILE A 28 12.28 -0.82 -17.21
CA ILE A 28 10.99 -0.13 -17.24
C ILE A 28 10.12 -0.68 -18.38
N GLU A 29 10.64 -0.75 -19.61
CA GLU A 29 9.91 -1.26 -20.77
C GLU A 29 9.54 -2.74 -20.62
N SER A 30 10.42 -3.55 -20.04
CA SER A 30 10.13 -4.95 -19.74
C SER A 30 8.98 -5.06 -18.73
N LEU A 31 8.94 -4.24 -17.69
CA LEU A 31 7.81 -4.25 -16.74
C LEU A 31 6.51 -3.78 -17.42
N ILE A 32 6.55 -2.71 -18.22
CA ILE A 32 5.39 -2.22 -18.99
C ILE A 32 4.81 -3.34 -19.86
N PHE A 33 5.67 -4.10 -20.55
CA PHE A 33 5.25 -5.21 -21.38
C PHE A 33 4.54 -6.32 -20.60
N LEU A 34 5.03 -6.64 -19.40
CA LEU A 34 4.43 -7.65 -18.53
C LEU A 34 3.08 -7.19 -17.96
N LEU A 35 3.00 -5.92 -17.56
CA LEU A 35 1.77 -5.29 -17.09
C LEU A 35 0.69 -5.29 -18.18
N LYS A 36 1.02 -4.84 -19.40
CA LYS A 36 0.10 -4.87 -20.55
C LYS A 36 -0.39 -6.28 -20.90
N ARG A 37 0.47 -7.29 -20.71
CA ARG A 37 0.13 -8.70 -20.93
C ARG A 37 -0.54 -9.36 -19.74
N ARG A 38 -0.81 -8.62 -18.66
CA ARG A 38 -1.46 -9.15 -17.45
C ARG A 38 -0.69 -10.35 -16.84
N GLN A 39 0.64 -10.37 -17.00
CA GLN A 39 1.51 -11.44 -16.48
C GLN A 39 1.95 -11.19 -15.03
N VAL A 40 1.91 -9.93 -14.61
CA VAL A 40 2.16 -9.47 -13.24
C VAL A 40 0.86 -8.78 -12.80
N LYS A 41 0.27 -9.21 -11.68
CA LYS A 41 -1.02 -8.72 -11.17
C LYS A 41 -1.01 -8.54 -9.66
N GLY A 42 -1.85 -7.66 -9.14
CA GLY A 42 -2.08 -7.48 -7.70
C GLY A 42 -0.78 -7.23 -6.91
N ASP A 43 -0.54 -8.04 -5.88
CA ASP A 43 0.62 -7.91 -4.97
C ASP A 43 1.97 -7.91 -5.70
N GLU A 44 2.07 -8.64 -6.82
CA GLU A 44 3.27 -8.71 -7.63
C GLU A 44 3.58 -7.38 -8.34
N CYS A 45 2.53 -6.63 -8.73
CA CYS A 45 2.68 -5.29 -9.29
C CYS A 45 3.30 -4.32 -8.29
N ALA A 46 2.90 -4.41 -7.01
CA ALA A 46 3.41 -3.56 -5.94
C ALA A 46 4.93 -3.72 -5.80
N LYS A 47 5.39 -4.98 -5.69
CA LYS A 47 6.80 -5.33 -5.52
C LYS A 47 7.64 -4.93 -6.73
N ALA A 48 7.16 -5.26 -7.94
CA ALA A 48 7.86 -4.92 -9.17
C ALA A 48 7.97 -3.40 -9.35
N THR A 49 6.92 -2.65 -9.01
CA THR A 49 6.92 -1.19 -9.07
C THR A 49 7.93 -0.59 -8.08
N ALA A 50 7.87 -0.97 -6.80
CA ALA A 50 8.80 -0.49 -5.78
C ALA A 50 10.27 -0.75 -6.20
N TYR A 51 10.52 -1.95 -6.73
CA TYR A 51 11.84 -2.31 -7.22
C TYR A 51 12.33 -1.46 -8.40
N ILE A 52 11.48 -1.21 -9.39
CA ILE A 52 11.83 -0.33 -10.51
C ILE A 52 12.08 1.10 -10.03
N LEU A 53 11.26 1.62 -9.11
CA LEU A 53 11.45 2.96 -8.54
C LEU A 53 12.78 3.05 -7.78
N ARG A 54 13.15 2.02 -7.00
CA ARG A 54 14.47 1.92 -6.37
C ARG A 54 15.60 1.96 -7.39
N GLN A 55 15.46 1.27 -8.53
CA GLN A 55 16.44 1.35 -9.61
C GLN A 55 16.51 2.74 -10.26
N VAL A 56 15.39 3.47 -10.36
CA VAL A 56 15.39 4.86 -10.84
C VAL A 56 16.24 5.73 -9.91
N VAL A 57 16.04 5.64 -8.58
CA VAL A 57 16.85 6.40 -7.60
C VAL A 57 18.34 6.04 -7.71
N ALA A 58 18.65 4.75 -7.79
CA ALA A 58 20.02 4.24 -7.81
C ALA A 58 20.77 4.55 -9.12
N LYS A 59 20.15 4.31 -10.29
CA LYS A 59 20.82 4.37 -11.60
C LYS A 59 20.65 5.71 -12.33
N ALA A 60 19.60 6.48 -12.04
CA ALA A 60 19.38 7.75 -12.74
C ALA A 60 20.28 8.86 -12.21
N LYS A 61 20.68 9.77 -13.11
CA LYS A 61 21.44 10.98 -12.75
C LYS A 61 20.46 12.11 -12.42
N TRP A 62 20.52 12.61 -11.20
CA TRP A 62 19.74 13.75 -10.72
C TRP A 62 20.65 14.56 -9.79
N ASN A 63 20.55 15.89 -9.89
CA ASN A 63 21.35 16.83 -9.10
C ASN A 63 20.49 17.61 -8.10
N ASP A 64 19.18 17.42 -8.15
CA ASP A 64 18.20 18.16 -7.36
C ASP A 64 16.99 17.27 -7.08
N VAL A 65 16.28 17.56 -5.99
CA VAL A 65 15.11 16.82 -5.52
C VAL A 65 13.99 16.88 -6.56
N ASP A 66 13.78 18.04 -7.18
CA ASP A 66 12.76 18.22 -8.24
C ASP A 66 13.04 17.33 -9.45
N GLN A 67 14.31 17.15 -9.81
CA GLN A 67 14.69 16.24 -10.89
C GLN A 67 14.42 14.77 -10.51
N LEU A 68 14.64 14.41 -9.25
CA LEU A 68 14.34 13.06 -8.76
C LEU A 68 12.83 12.81 -8.75
N LEU A 69 12.04 13.72 -8.18
CA LEU A 69 10.58 13.66 -8.17
C LEU A 69 10.03 13.54 -9.60
N SER A 70 10.52 14.34 -10.54
CA SER A 70 10.12 14.28 -11.96
C SER A 70 10.44 12.92 -12.60
N ARG A 71 11.59 12.32 -12.30
CA ARG A 71 11.97 11.01 -12.83
C ARG A 71 11.10 9.88 -12.27
N ILE A 72 10.82 9.90 -10.97
CA ILE A 72 9.93 8.93 -10.32
C ILE A 72 8.51 9.06 -10.85
N ALA A 73 8.01 10.29 -10.96
CA ALA A 73 6.72 10.60 -11.57
C ALA A 73 6.63 10.09 -13.02
N SER A 74 7.64 10.37 -13.85
CA SER A 74 7.67 9.94 -15.26
C SER A 74 7.65 8.41 -15.40
N ALA A 75 8.49 7.71 -14.63
CA ALA A 75 8.51 6.25 -14.62
C ALA A 75 7.18 5.67 -14.09
N GLY A 76 6.68 6.19 -12.97
CA GLY A 76 5.44 5.76 -12.34
C GLY A 76 4.21 5.94 -13.24
N SER A 77 4.10 7.09 -13.93
CA SER A 77 3.02 7.35 -14.88
C SER A 77 3.04 6.37 -16.06
N ARG A 78 4.23 6.06 -16.61
CA ARG A 78 4.38 5.04 -17.67
C ARG A 78 3.91 3.66 -17.21
N LEU A 79 4.24 3.26 -15.97
CA LEU A 79 3.82 1.99 -15.38
C LEU A 79 2.31 1.94 -15.14
N ALA A 80 1.74 2.98 -14.54
CA ALA A 80 0.31 3.03 -14.26
C ALA A 80 -0.54 3.02 -15.55
N ARG A 81 -0.09 3.73 -16.60
CA ARG A 81 -0.74 3.68 -17.91
C ARG A 81 -0.67 2.31 -18.58
N ALA A 82 0.30 1.48 -18.21
CA ALA A 82 0.42 0.12 -18.73
C ALA A 82 -0.65 -0.82 -18.14
N ALA A 83 -1.13 -0.55 -16.92
CA ALA A 83 -2.16 -1.31 -16.23
C ALA A 83 -3.04 -0.38 -15.37
N PRO A 84 -3.97 0.39 -15.98
CA PRO A 84 -4.79 1.38 -15.26
C PRO A 84 -5.75 0.76 -14.23
N LEU A 85 -6.06 -0.53 -14.38
CA LEU A 85 -6.92 -1.30 -13.47
C LEU A 85 -6.16 -1.86 -12.24
N GLU A 86 -4.86 -1.60 -12.14
CA GLU A 86 -4.00 -2.00 -11.01
C GLU A 86 -3.60 -0.74 -10.21
N PRO A 87 -4.49 -0.22 -9.34
CA PRO A 87 -4.27 1.05 -8.63
C PRO A 87 -3.07 0.99 -7.66
N VAL A 88 -2.66 -0.21 -7.27
CA VAL A 88 -1.50 -0.45 -6.40
C VAL A 88 -0.21 0.16 -6.97
N ILE A 89 -0.07 0.23 -8.30
CA ILE A 89 1.08 0.88 -8.95
C ILE A 89 1.12 2.36 -8.56
N GLY A 90 0.00 3.07 -8.71
CA GLY A 90 -0.13 4.47 -8.32
C GLY A 90 0.10 4.67 -6.83
N ASN A 91 -0.43 3.77 -6.00
CA ASN A 91 -0.27 3.82 -4.55
C ASN A 91 1.21 3.75 -4.15
N VAL A 92 1.98 2.82 -4.71
CA VAL A 92 3.42 2.71 -4.45
C VAL A 92 4.17 3.95 -4.94
N VAL A 93 3.85 4.45 -6.13
CA VAL A 93 4.48 5.68 -6.69
C VAL A 93 4.26 6.87 -5.75
N ARG A 94 3.02 7.12 -5.30
CA ARG A 94 2.71 8.22 -4.39
C ARG A 94 3.43 8.09 -3.04
N ARG A 95 3.55 6.87 -2.51
CA ARG A 95 4.33 6.63 -1.28
C ARG A 95 5.80 6.98 -1.45
N VAL A 96 6.40 6.61 -2.59
CA VAL A 96 7.81 6.94 -2.89
C VAL A 96 8.00 8.44 -3.12
N LEU A 97 7.06 9.11 -3.78
CA LEU A 97 7.10 10.58 -3.94
C LEU A 97 6.99 11.30 -2.58
N GLY A 98 6.11 10.83 -1.69
CA GLY A 98 5.99 11.34 -0.33
C GLY A 98 7.26 11.13 0.48
N LEU A 99 7.84 9.92 0.43
CA LEU A 99 9.11 9.59 1.08
C LEU A 99 10.23 10.54 0.64
N ILE A 100 10.41 10.76 -0.67
CA ILE A 100 11.46 11.66 -1.18
C ILE A 100 11.32 13.08 -0.63
N ARG A 101 10.09 13.58 -0.49
CA ARG A 101 9.84 14.91 0.07
C ARG A 101 10.15 14.97 1.56
N ASP A 102 9.81 13.92 2.30
CA ASP A 102 10.07 13.84 3.74
C ASP A 102 11.57 13.84 4.01
N GLU A 103 12.33 12.93 3.40
CA GLU A 103 13.80 12.86 3.55
C GLU A 103 14.47 14.17 3.13
N ALA A 104 14.04 14.77 2.01
CA ALA A 104 14.58 16.06 1.56
C ALA A 104 14.27 17.23 2.51
N SER A 105 13.19 17.14 3.30
CA SER A 105 12.83 18.15 4.30
C SER A 105 13.58 17.96 5.61
N GLU A 106 13.83 16.71 6.01
CA GLU A 106 14.59 16.36 7.21
C GLU A 106 16.07 16.73 7.08
N ASP A 107 16.68 16.45 5.92
CA ASP A 107 18.06 16.85 5.59
C ASP A 107 18.26 18.37 5.71
N ARG A 108 17.31 19.17 5.20
CA ARG A 108 17.37 20.65 5.28
C ARG A 108 17.28 21.15 6.71
N ASN A 109 16.37 20.58 7.50
CA ASN A 109 16.20 20.96 8.90
C ASN A 109 17.43 20.60 9.74
N ALA A 110 18.11 19.48 9.43
CA ALA A 110 19.33 19.08 10.10
C ALA A 110 20.49 20.06 9.82
N ASP A 111 20.63 20.51 8.58
CA ASP A 111 21.62 21.52 8.18
C ASP A 111 21.35 22.89 8.84
N ASP A 112 20.10 23.33 8.91
CA ASP A 112 19.71 24.59 9.55
C ASP A 112 20.01 24.58 11.07
N LEU A 113 19.66 23.48 11.76
CA LEU A 113 19.96 23.31 13.20
C LEU A 113 21.48 23.24 13.48
N ALA A 114 22.25 22.61 12.60
CA ALA A 114 23.70 22.56 12.71
C ALA A 114 24.35 23.94 12.49
N SER A 115 23.78 24.75 11.60
CA SER A 115 24.20 26.13 11.32
C SER A 115 23.89 27.08 12.48
N GLU A 116 22.70 26.97 13.09
CA GLU A 116 22.33 27.75 14.29
C GLU A 116 23.22 27.38 15.49
N ALA A 117 23.46 26.10 15.74
CA ALA A 117 24.37 25.67 16.81
C ALA A 117 25.82 26.16 16.60
N ALA A 118 26.28 26.23 15.35
CA ALA A 118 27.62 26.76 15.03
C ALA A 118 27.73 28.28 15.20
N SER A 119 26.63 29.02 14.99
CA SER A 119 26.59 30.48 15.16
C SER A 119 26.46 30.90 16.63
N ASP A 120 25.78 30.12 17.47
CA ASP A 120 25.73 30.32 18.94
C ASP A 120 27.09 30.08 19.63
N ILE A 121 27.95 29.21 19.08
CA ILE A 121 29.30 28.97 19.61
C ILE A 121 30.24 30.16 19.31
N GLN A 122 29.96 30.96 18.28
CA GLN A 122 30.78 32.13 17.92
C GLN A 122 30.47 33.39 18.73
N THR A 123 29.40 33.42 19.54
CA THR A 123 29.02 34.58 20.37
C THR A 123 29.62 34.58 21.78
N LEU A 124 30.39 33.57 22.17
CA LEU A 124 31.09 33.53 23.46
C LEU A 124 32.56 33.97 23.32
N THR A 125 32.79 35.29 23.24
CA THR A 125 34.13 35.87 23.45
C THR A 125 34.51 35.86 24.95
N PRO A 126 35.76 35.52 25.32
CA PRO A 126 36.17 35.50 26.72
C PRO A 126 36.42 36.93 27.23
N ALA A 127 35.58 37.42 28.13
CA ALA A 127 35.85 38.65 28.87
C ALA A 127 36.79 38.38 30.06
N THR A 128 37.94 39.03 30.05
CA THR A 128 38.97 39.07 31.10
C THR A 128 38.59 40.04 32.23
N ASN A 129 38.54 39.56 33.49
CA ASN A 129 39.39 40.05 34.60
C ASN A 129 39.02 39.42 35.97
N PRO A 130 39.99 39.29 36.92
CA PRO A 130 39.80 38.65 38.22
C PRO A 130 39.67 39.65 39.39
N SER A 131 38.94 39.30 40.47
CA SER A 131 39.33 39.49 41.89
C SER A 131 38.24 39.03 42.88
N ALA A 132 38.68 38.58 44.05
CA ALA A 132 38.04 37.72 45.05
C ALA A 132 37.06 38.36 46.06
N GLN A 133 36.11 37.57 46.61
CA GLN A 133 35.94 37.25 48.07
C GLN A 133 34.70 36.33 48.38
N PRO A 134 34.62 35.63 49.54
CA PRO A 134 33.67 34.53 49.82
C PRO A 134 32.61 34.85 50.94
N PRO A 135 31.92 33.88 51.58
CA PRO A 135 30.59 33.33 51.23
C PRO A 135 29.48 33.57 52.30
N GLN A 136 28.18 33.48 51.95
CA GLN A 136 27.09 33.24 52.93
C GLN A 136 25.93 32.38 52.36
N ARG A 137 25.39 31.49 53.20
CA ARG A 137 24.18 30.61 53.07
C ARG A 137 23.11 31.09 54.08
N PRO A 138 21.88 30.55 54.18
CA PRO A 138 21.06 29.68 53.30
C PRO A 138 19.56 30.12 53.19
N ALA A 139 18.75 29.46 52.33
CA ALA A 139 17.40 28.92 52.67
C ALA A 139 16.69 28.24 51.47
N LEU A 140 16.07 27.09 51.74
CA LEU A 140 15.07 26.30 50.94
C LEU A 140 13.63 26.76 51.34
N PRO A 141 12.48 26.27 50.78
CA PRO A 141 12.26 25.05 49.97
C PRO A 141 11.23 25.13 48.80
N HIS A 142 11.23 24.16 47.86
CA HIS A 142 10.09 23.25 47.62
C HIS A 142 10.29 22.27 46.43
N ARG A 143 10.02 20.99 46.79
CA ARG A 143 9.78 19.67 46.15
C ARG A 143 9.17 19.56 44.71
N PRO A 144 8.99 18.34 44.12
CA PRO A 144 9.65 17.91 42.87
C PRO A 144 8.67 17.44 41.78
N THR A 145 9.10 17.24 40.52
CA THR A 145 8.40 16.32 39.60
C THR A 145 9.33 15.60 38.64
N LEU A 146 8.90 14.39 38.31
CA LEU A 146 9.59 13.27 37.68
C LEU A 146 9.69 13.38 36.14
N SER A 147 10.74 12.75 35.63
CA SER A 147 10.89 12.05 34.34
C SER A 147 9.57 11.65 33.63
N ALA A 148 9.45 11.95 32.32
CA ALA A 148 9.48 10.97 31.23
C ALA A 148 8.99 11.54 29.86
N LEU A 149 9.77 11.23 28.81
CA LEU A 149 9.38 10.83 27.44
C LEU A 149 8.87 11.86 26.40
N SER A 150 9.69 11.97 25.34
CA SER A 150 9.38 11.90 23.90
C SER A 150 8.01 12.36 23.38
N SER A 151 8.01 13.35 22.49
CA SER A 151 7.18 13.51 21.27
C SER A 151 7.69 14.78 20.58
N GLY A 152 8.20 14.75 19.34
CA GLY A 152 7.40 14.52 18.14
C GLY A 152 6.50 15.75 17.92
N LEU A 153 7.02 16.80 17.27
CA LEU A 153 6.22 17.97 16.90
C LEU A 153 5.19 17.54 15.84
N GLN A 154 3.97 17.24 16.27
CA GLN A 154 2.82 17.16 15.38
C GLN A 154 2.46 18.58 14.93
N VAL A 155 2.63 18.88 13.64
CA VAL A 155 2.05 20.08 13.03
C VAL A 155 0.53 19.90 13.01
N SER A 156 -0.16 20.62 13.90
CA SER A 156 -1.62 20.68 13.94
C SER A 156 -2.15 21.21 12.60
N LYS A 157 -2.74 20.34 11.80
CA LYS A 157 -3.44 20.74 10.57
C LYS A 157 -4.81 21.34 10.91
N SER A 158 -5.08 22.45 10.23
CA SER A 158 -6.39 23.05 9.97
C SER A 158 -6.94 24.03 11.02
N MET A 159 -7.31 25.23 10.52
CA MET A 159 -7.72 26.49 11.19
C MET A 159 -6.63 27.46 11.67
N PHE A 160 -5.41 27.03 12.01
CA PHE A 160 -4.35 27.98 12.40
C PHE A 160 -3.64 28.68 11.22
N ASN A 161 -3.71 28.09 10.01
CA ASN A 161 -3.09 28.67 8.82
C ASN A 161 -3.85 29.89 8.26
N LEU A 162 -4.98 30.27 8.88
CA LEU A 162 -5.77 31.45 8.55
C LEU A 162 -5.33 32.70 9.34
N LEU A 163 -4.47 32.53 10.36
CA LEU A 163 -4.00 33.60 11.25
C LEU A 163 -2.53 33.99 10.98
N SER A 164 -1.85 33.36 10.03
CA SER A 164 -0.53 33.79 9.57
C SER A 164 -0.69 35.04 8.70
N VAL A 165 -0.60 36.19 9.34
CA VAL A 165 -0.50 37.50 8.68
C VAL A 165 0.79 37.53 7.86
N ALA A 166 0.67 37.74 6.56
CA ALA A 166 1.79 38.11 5.71
C ALA A 166 2.22 39.53 6.08
N GLU A 167 3.46 39.72 6.55
CA GLU A 167 4.02 41.05 6.77
C GLU A 167 4.41 41.70 5.43
N PRO A 168 3.97 42.94 5.14
CA PRO A 168 4.42 43.69 3.98
C PRO A 168 5.81 44.29 4.26
N GLY A 169 6.65 44.31 3.23
CA GLY A 169 8.09 44.50 3.35
C GLY A 169 8.58 45.80 3.97
N ASP A 170 9.80 45.73 4.47
CA ASP A 170 10.72 46.84 4.57
C ASP A 170 12.15 46.34 4.34
N SER A 171 12.86 46.96 3.40
CA SER A 171 14.29 46.69 3.15
C SER A 171 15.13 47.61 4.03
N PRO A 172 16.30 47.14 4.50
CA PRO A 172 17.48 47.96 4.30
C PRO A 172 18.64 47.18 3.68
N MET A 173 19.25 47.87 2.73
CA MET A 173 20.48 47.54 2.05
C MET A 173 21.67 47.68 3.02
N THR A 174 22.32 46.57 3.36
CA THR A 174 23.71 46.58 3.85
C THR A 174 24.45 45.37 3.29
N GLY A 175 25.40 45.64 2.39
CA GLY A 175 26.28 44.64 1.80
C GLY A 175 27.27 44.12 2.83
N ALA A 176 27.15 42.84 3.15
CA ALA A 176 28.25 42.01 3.57
C ALA A 176 28.12 40.72 2.76
N SER A 177 29.12 40.44 1.93
CA SER A 177 29.17 39.25 1.10
C SER A 177 29.22 38.02 2.00
N THR A 178 28.08 37.34 2.15
CA THR A 178 28.06 35.94 2.57
C THR A 178 28.74 35.14 1.46
N PRO A 179 29.81 34.39 1.74
CA PRO A 179 30.31 33.45 0.75
C PRO A 179 29.18 32.46 0.48
N MET A 180 28.80 32.31 -0.79
CA MET A 180 28.05 31.13 -1.23
C MET A 180 28.90 29.92 -0.84
N SER A 181 28.57 29.31 0.28
CA SER A 181 28.95 27.93 0.54
C SER A 181 28.37 27.14 -0.62
N GLN A 182 29.26 26.69 -1.50
CA GLN A 182 28.98 25.59 -2.39
C GLN A 182 28.65 24.39 -1.50
N ALA A 183 27.38 24.22 -1.16
CA ALA A 183 26.85 22.96 -0.64
C ALA A 183 26.93 21.93 -1.78
N GLN A 184 28.10 21.32 -1.90
CA GLN A 184 28.42 20.27 -2.86
C GLN A 184 28.66 18.96 -2.07
N PRO A 185 28.82 17.83 -2.76
CA PRO A 185 27.90 16.79 -3.18
C PRO A 185 27.47 15.78 -2.09
N ALA A 186 27.83 16.02 -0.82
CA ALA A 186 27.63 15.06 0.27
C ALA A 186 26.14 14.81 0.58
N SER A 187 25.32 15.86 0.58
CA SER A 187 23.86 15.81 0.82
C SER A 187 23.11 14.97 -0.23
N ILE A 188 23.52 14.99 -1.50
CA ILE A 188 22.82 14.22 -2.55
C ILE A 188 23.09 12.72 -2.42
N HIS A 189 24.28 12.34 -1.93
CA HIS A 189 24.61 10.94 -1.73
C HIS A 189 23.98 10.38 -0.44
N SER A 190 23.87 11.18 0.63
CA SER A 190 23.09 10.79 1.83
C SER A 190 21.62 10.61 1.48
N LEU A 191 21.00 11.62 0.85
CA LEU A 191 19.60 11.56 0.42
C LEU A 191 19.34 10.37 -0.52
N ARG A 192 20.27 10.06 -1.44
CA ARG A 192 20.15 8.87 -2.30
C ARG A 192 20.09 7.58 -1.46
N SER A 193 20.93 7.45 -0.44
CA SER A 193 20.96 6.27 0.42
C SER A 193 19.68 6.15 1.24
N GLU A 194 19.26 7.23 1.88
CA GLU A 194 18.06 7.28 2.72
C GLU A 194 16.79 6.96 1.92
N VAL A 195 16.63 7.58 0.74
CA VAL A 195 15.50 7.24 -0.15
C VAL A 195 15.58 5.78 -0.62
N MET A 196 16.77 5.25 -0.90
CA MET A 196 16.92 3.83 -1.28
C MET A 196 16.56 2.88 -0.14
N ASP A 197 16.94 3.22 1.09
CA ASP A 197 16.65 2.44 2.28
C ASP A 197 15.15 2.52 2.61
N GLY A 198 14.53 3.70 2.55
CA GLY A 198 13.09 3.86 2.73
C GLY A 198 12.24 3.14 1.67
N ILE A 199 12.70 3.05 0.40
CA ILE A 199 12.03 2.20 -0.61
C ILE A 199 12.18 0.71 -0.27
N GLU A 200 13.33 0.28 0.28
CA GLU A 200 13.51 -1.09 0.74
C GLU A 200 12.60 -1.41 1.94
N GLU A 201 12.37 -0.46 2.85
CA GLU A 201 11.38 -0.59 3.93
C GLU A 201 9.95 -0.77 3.39
N ILE A 202 9.56 0.00 2.36
CA ILE A 202 8.26 -0.20 1.67
C ILE A 202 8.19 -1.61 1.06
N LEU A 203 9.28 -2.09 0.46
CA LEU A 203 9.33 -3.44 -0.12
C LEU A 203 9.17 -4.53 0.96
N ASP A 204 9.84 -4.36 2.09
CA ASP A 204 9.74 -5.24 3.24
C ASP A 204 8.34 -5.22 3.87
N GLU A 205 7.72 -4.05 3.99
CA GLU A 205 6.32 -3.92 4.40
C GLU A 205 5.40 -4.73 3.47
N ILE A 206 5.52 -4.58 2.15
CA ILE A 206 4.72 -5.32 1.17
C ILE A 206 4.95 -6.84 1.33
N ASN A 207 6.18 -7.27 1.58
CA ASN A 207 6.53 -8.67 1.76
C ASN A 207 5.95 -9.27 3.05
N GLN A 208 5.92 -8.49 4.12
CA GLN A 208 5.50 -8.92 5.46
C GLN A 208 3.99 -8.74 5.72
N ALA A 209 3.30 -7.91 4.93
CA ALA A 209 1.91 -7.54 5.18
C ALA A 209 0.97 -8.75 5.38
N ASP A 210 1.10 -9.78 4.56
CA ASP A 210 0.29 -11.01 4.69
C ASP A 210 0.51 -11.72 6.04
N ASP A 211 1.76 -11.76 6.50
CA ASP A 211 2.13 -12.46 7.74
C ASP A 211 1.71 -11.64 8.97
N GLN A 212 1.81 -10.30 8.89
CA GLN A 212 1.29 -9.37 9.90
C GLN A 212 -0.24 -9.47 10.02
N ILE A 213 -0.97 -9.46 8.89
CA ILE A 213 -2.44 -9.66 8.87
C ILE A 213 -2.82 -11.03 9.43
N ALA A 214 -2.11 -12.09 9.02
CA ALA A 214 -2.33 -13.43 9.55
C ALA A 214 -2.09 -13.52 11.07
N GLY A 215 -1.22 -12.67 11.63
CA GLY A 215 -1.00 -12.54 13.07
C GLY A 215 -2.29 -12.26 13.86
N PHE A 216 -3.25 -11.53 13.28
CA PHE A 216 -4.53 -11.21 13.90
C PHE A 216 -5.59 -12.30 13.77
N ALA A 217 -5.32 -13.38 13.04
CA ALA A 217 -6.32 -14.42 12.73
C ALA A 217 -6.86 -15.14 13.96
N GLU A 218 -6.04 -15.32 15.00
CA GLU A 218 -6.43 -15.98 16.25
C GLU A 218 -7.46 -15.20 17.06
N ILE A 219 -7.45 -13.87 16.95
CA ILE A 219 -8.35 -12.96 17.67
C ILE A 219 -9.66 -12.82 16.90
N GLN A 220 -9.60 -12.87 15.57
CA GLN A 220 -10.78 -12.70 14.71
C GLN A 220 -11.59 -14.00 14.55
N ILE A 221 -10.93 -15.16 14.54
CA ILE A 221 -11.57 -16.47 14.37
C ILE A 221 -11.61 -17.23 15.70
N HIS A 222 -12.81 -17.54 16.15
CA HIS A 222 -13.08 -18.23 17.40
C HIS A 222 -13.39 -19.72 17.18
N PRO A 223 -13.16 -20.59 18.19
CA PRO A 223 -13.55 -21.99 18.11
C PRO A 223 -15.05 -22.15 17.85
N GLY A 224 -15.41 -23.04 16.92
CA GLY A 224 -16.80 -23.30 16.54
C GLY A 224 -17.39 -22.34 15.49
N ASP A 225 -16.65 -21.31 15.07
CA ASP A 225 -17.09 -20.41 14.00
C ASP A 225 -17.33 -21.13 12.67
N TYR A 226 -18.32 -20.66 11.93
CA TYR A 226 -18.47 -20.88 10.50
C TYR A 226 -18.00 -19.62 9.77
N VAL A 227 -16.88 -19.72 9.06
CA VAL A 227 -16.24 -18.61 8.34
C VAL A 227 -16.47 -18.80 6.86
N LEU A 228 -17.18 -17.87 6.22
CA LEU A 228 -17.32 -17.85 4.76
C LEU A 228 -16.15 -17.09 4.14
N ALA A 229 -15.44 -17.74 3.23
CA ALA A 229 -14.43 -17.11 2.38
C ALA A 229 -14.89 -17.22 0.93
N TYR A 230 -15.21 -16.09 0.31
CA TYR A 230 -15.55 -16.02 -1.11
C TYR A 230 -14.27 -15.82 -1.92
N GLN A 231 -14.01 -16.71 -2.89
CA GLN A 231 -12.82 -16.74 -3.72
C GLN A 231 -11.52 -16.39 -2.96
N PRO A 232 -11.11 -17.23 -1.97
CA PRO A 232 -10.04 -16.87 -1.05
C PRO A 232 -8.73 -16.56 -1.78
N SER A 233 -8.26 -15.32 -1.64
CA SER A 233 -6.94 -14.89 -2.11
C SER A 233 -5.81 -15.47 -1.24
N ARG A 234 -4.56 -15.30 -1.68
CA ARG A 234 -3.35 -15.68 -0.93
C ARG A 234 -3.35 -15.17 0.52
N THR A 235 -3.76 -13.92 0.75
CA THR A 235 -3.85 -13.32 2.09
C THR A 235 -4.90 -14.05 2.95
N VAL A 236 -6.07 -14.36 2.39
CA VAL A 236 -7.15 -15.10 3.07
C VAL A 236 -6.72 -16.54 3.36
N GLU A 237 -6.06 -17.21 2.40
CA GLU A 237 -5.53 -18.55 2.61
C GLU A 237 -4.54 -18.60 3.78
N ARG A 238 -3.59 -17.65 3.82
CA ARG A 238 -2.61 -17.53 4.91
C ARG A 238 -3.30 -17.25 6.24
N PHE A 239 -4.26 -16.33 6.26
CA PHE A 239 -5.05 -15.98 7.43
C PHE A 239 -5.80 -17.18 8.02
N LEU A 240 -6.52 -17.93 7.18
CA LEU A 240 -7.28 -19.12 7.58
C LEU A 240 -6.36 -20.24 8.08
N VAL A 241 -5.24 -20.50 7.39
CA VAL A 241 -4.26 -21.52 7.80
C VAL A 241 -3.60 -21.15 9.13
N LYS A 242 -3.29 -19.86 9.34
CA LYS A 242 -2.74 -19.38 10.62
C LYS A 242 -3.73 -19.57 11.76
N ALA A 243 -5.01 -19.25 11.57
CA ALA A 243 -6.05 -19.54 12.56
C ALA A 243 -6.19 -21.04 12.82
N ALA A 244 -6.16 -21.88 11.78
CA ALA A 244 -6.31 -23.33 11.88
C ALA A 244 -5.23 -24.01 12.73
N SER A 245 -4.04 -23.39 12.85
CA SER A 245 -2.96 -23.90 13.69
C SER A 245 -3.29 -23.89 15.19
N LYS A 246 -4.21 -23.02 15.63
CA LYS A 246 -4.56 -22.83 17.05
C LYS A 246 -6.05 -23.04 17.35
N ARG A 247 -6.92 -22.90 16.36
CA ARG A 247 -8.38 -22.91 16.52
C ARG A 247 -9.02 -23.99 15.67
N ARG A 248 -10.16 -24.51 16.13
CA ARG A 248 -11.00 -25.46 15.40
C ARG A 248 -12.32 -24.78 15.03
N PHE A 249 -12.55 -24.64 13.74
CA PHE A 249 -13.69 -23.94 13.15
C PHE A 249 -14.07 -24.62 11.83
N THR A 250 -15.07 -24.08 11.14
CA THR A 250 -15.51 -24.55 9.83
C THR A 250 -15.31 -23.44 8.80
N VAL A 251 -14.68 -23.76 7.67
CA VAL A 251 -14.53 -22.84 6.54
C VAL A 251 -15.50 -23.22 5.45
N VAL A 252 -16.33 -22.27 5.03
CA VAL A 252 -17.19 -22.37 3.85
C VAL A 252 -16.47 -21.63 2.72
N ILE A 253 -16.04 -22.36 1.70
CA ILE A 253 -15.36 -21.80 0.53
C ILE A 253 -16.41 -21.65 -0.56
N ALA A 254 -16.72 -20.41 -0.93
CA ALA A 254 -17.63 -20.07 -2.02
C ALA A 254 -16.85 -19.48 -3.20
N GLY A 255 -17.37 -19.63 -4.42
CA GLY A 255 -16.82 -18.96 -5.59
C GLY A 255 -17.53 -19.32 -6.88
N LEU A 256 -17.19 -18.61 -7.95
CA LEU A 256 -17.61 -18.96 -9.30
C LEU A 256 -16.83 -20.20 -9.78
N GLU A 257 -17.56 -21.25 -10.15
CA GLU A 257 -16.95 -22.45 -10.73
C GLU A 257 -16.58 -22.16 -12.19
N ALA A 258 -15.29 -21.93 -12.46
CA ALA A 258 -14.79 -21.98 -13.83
C ALA A 258 -14.72 -23.46 -14.24
N SER A 259 -15.71 -23.88 -15.03
CA SER A 259 -15.85 -25.27 -15.50
C SER A 259 -14.83 -25.58 -16.61
N GLY A 260 -13.56 -25.74 -16.26
CA GLY A 260 -12.52 -26.31 -17.11
C GLY A 260 -12.40 -27.82 -16.89
N ALA A 261 -12.67 -28.62 -17.92
CA ALA A 261 -12.47 -30.07 -17.85
C ALA A 261 -10.97 -30.40 -17.67
N GLY A 262 -10.60 -30.98 -16.52
CA GLY A 262 -9.25 -31.51 -16.26
C GLY A 262 -8.36 -30.73 -15.28
N THR A 263 -8.85 -29.61 -14.72
CA THR A 263 -8.12 -28.85 -13.68
C THR A 263 -8.52 -29.34 -12.29
N GLU A 264 -7.56 -29.38 -11.35
CA GLU A 264 -7.82 -29.70 -9.94
C GLU A 264 -8.93 -28.79 -9.40
N ALA A 265 -9.86 -29.34 -8.61
CA ALA A 265 -10.99 -28.58 -8.07
C ALA A 265 -10.47 -27.30 -7.36
N PRO A 266 -11.04 -26.10 -7.65
CA PRO A 266 -10.55 -24.84 -7.10
C PRO A 266 -10.30 -24.94 -5.59
N TYR A 267 -9.18 -24.41 -5.09
CA TYR A 267 -8.80 -24.42 -3.66
C TYR A 267 -8.59 -25.82 -3.02
N ALA A 268 -8.31 -26.86 -3.79
CA ALA A 268 -8.03 -28.20 -3.25
C ALA A 268 -6.81 -28.23 -2.33
N SER A 269 -5.75 -27.51 -2.69
CA SER A 269 -4.55 -27.36 -1.87
C SER A 269 -4.85 -26.69 -0.51
N LEU A 270 -5.66 -25.62 -0.50
CA LEU A 270 -6.13 -24.96 0.71
C LEU A 270 -6.94 -25.91 1.59
N ARG A 271 -7.92 -26.63 1.01
CA ARG A 271 -8.73 -27.61 1.75
C ARG A 271 -7.87 -28.67 2.40
N LYS A 272 -6.89 -29.21 1.67
CA LYS A 272 -5.96 -30.20 2.21
C LYS A 272 -5.20 -29.66 3.43
N ARG A 273 -4.68 -28.43 3.35
CA ARG A 273 -3.98 -27.78 4.48
C ARG A 273 -4.91 -27.57 5.67
N LEU A 274 -6.11 -27.04 5.47
CA LEU A 274 -7.10 -26.82 6.54
C LEU A 274 -7.56 -28.12 7.19
N ASN A 275 -7.88 -29.15 6.40
CA ASN A 275 -8.29 -30.45 6.89
C ASN A 275 -7.16 -31.15 7.67
N SER A 276 -5.90 -31.00 7.24
CA SER A 276 -4.74 -31.52 7.99
C SER A 276 -4.55 -30.84 9.35
N ALA A 277 -4.95 -29.57 9.44
CA ALA A 277 -5.03 -28.82 10.69
C ALA A 277 -6.37 -29.05 11.43
N GLY A 278 -7.19 -30.02 11.01
CA GLY A 278 -8.45 -30.43 11.63
C GLY A 278 -9.58 -29.38 11.60
N VAL A 279 -9.50 -28.42 10.67
CA VAL A 279 -10.59 -27.50 10.33
C VAL A 279 -11.46 -28.15 9.27
N LYS A 280 -12.79 -28.12 9.46
CA LYS A 280 -13.73 -28.68 8.47
C LYS A 280 -13.87 -27.71 7.31
N THR A 281 -13.87 -28.21 6.08
CA THR A 281 -14.06 -27.40 4.88
C THR A 281 -15.33 -27.81 4.15
N VAL A 282 -16.12 -26.83 3.70
CA VAL A 282 -17.34 -27.01 2.91
C VAL A 282 -17.18 -26.22 1.62
N ASN A 283 -17.28 -26.89 0.47
CA ASN A 283 -17.38 -26.19 -0.80
C ASN A 283 -18.83 -25.81 -1.05
N LEU A 284 -19.03 -24.54 -1.41
CA LEU A 284 -20.33 -23.98 -1.73
C LEU A 284 -20.31 -23.45 -3.16
N ALA A 285 -21.17 -23.99 -4.01
CA ALA A 285 -21.43 -23.42 -5.32
C ALA A 285 -22.05 -22.02 -5.18
N SER A 286 -21.74 -21.11 -6.11
CA SER A 286 -22.16 -19.70 -6.04
C SER A 286 -23.68 -19.52 -5.88
N ASN A 287 -24.49 -20.39 -6.49
CA ASN A 287 -25.96 -20.37 -6.38
C ASN A 287 -26.50 -20.74 -4.99
N GLY A 288 -25.70 -21.38 -4.15
CA GLY A 288 -26.08 -21.81 -2.80
C GLY A 288 -25.77 -20.78 -1.71
N LEU A 289 -25.16 -19.64 -2.07
CA LEU A 289 -24.66 -18.64 -1.13
C LEU A 289 -25.74 -18.19 -0.13
N MET A 290 -26.87 -17.69 -0.64
CA MET A 290 -27.96 -17.14 0.18
C MET A 290 -28.53 -18.16 1.18
N ALA A 291 -28.60 -19.44 0.80
CA ALA A 291 -29.11 -20.49 1.67
C ALA A 291 -28.16 -20.85 2.82
N TYR A 292 -26.86 -20.56 2.67
CA TYR A 292 -25.84 -20.94 3.65
C TYR A 292 -25.44 -19.79 4.58
N ILE A 293 -25.62 -18.53 4.16
CA ILE A 293 -25.32 -17.34 4.97
C ILE A 293 -25.92 -17.37 6.39
N PRO A 294 -27.16 -17.83 6.64
CA PRO A 294 -27.71 -17.89 8.00
C PRO A 294 -26.84 -18.71 8.98
N ARG A 295 -26.14 -19.74 8.47
CA ARG A 295 -25.27 -20.63 9.26
C ARG A 295 -23.88 -20.07 9.48
N VAL A 296 -23.48 -19.07 8.71
CA VAL A 296 -22.17 -18.44 8.80
C VAL A 296 -22.16 -17.46 9.98
N ASN A 297 -21.02 -17.35 10.66
CA ASN A 297 -20.80 -16.39 11.75
C ASN A 297 -20.15 -15.11 11.25
N LYS A 298 -19.30 -15.19 10.22
CA LYS A 298 -18.58 -14.04 9.64
C LYS A 298 -18.16 -14.33 8.20
N VAL A 299 -18.05 -13.28 7.40
CA VAL A 299 -17.59 -13.35 6.01
C VAL A 299 -16.25 -12.63 5.92
N ILE A 300 -15.28 -13.26 5.25
CA ILE A 300 -13.94 -12.72 5.07
C ILE A 300 -13.65 -12.54 3.58
N PHE A 301 -13.25 -11.32 3.23
CA PHE A 301 -12.82 -10.95 1.88
C PHE A 301 -11.37 -10.50 1.87
N SER A 302 -10.78 -10.47 0.67
CA SER A 302 -9.54 -9.74 0.43
C SER A 302 -9.81 -8.64 -0.56
N ALA A 303 -9.28 -7.45 -0.29
CA ALA A 303 -9.38 -6.34 -1.23
C ALA A 303 -8.23 -6.40 -2.25
N LYS A 304 -8.56 -6.11 -3.51
CA LYS A 304 -7.58 -5.70 -4.53
C LYS A 304 -7.16 -4.25 -4.32
N ALA A 305 -8.10 -3.40 -3.91
CA ALA A 305 -7.85 -2.02 -3.53
C ALA A 305 -8.89 -1.54 -2.49
N VAL A 306 -8.50 -0.59 -1.65
CA VAL A 306 -9.38 0.10 -0.70
C VAL A 306 -9.39 1.57 -1.04
N TYR A 307 -10.54 2.14 -1.38
CA TYR A 307 -10.65 3.55 -1.76
C TYR A 307 -10.80 4.48 -0.55
N GLN A 308 -10.61 5.78 -0.76
CA GLN A 308 -10.70 6.78 0.30
C GLN A 308 -12.05 6.78 1.01
N ASN A 309 -13.14 6.56 0.28
CA ASN A 309 -14.48 6.42 0.84
C ASN A 309 -14.70 5.13 1.68
N GLY A 310 -13.73 4.20 1.66
CA GLY A 310 -13.79 2.90 2.32
C GLY A 310 -14.33 1.76 1.44
N GLY A 311 -14.76 2.04 0.21
CA GLY A 311 -15.20 0.98 -0.70
C GLY A 311 -14.06 0.09 -1.17
N LEU A 312 -14.39 -1.14 -1.54
CA LEU A 312 -13.41 -2.17 -1.89
C LEU A 312 -13.53 -2.57 -3.34
N LEU A 313 -12.41 -2.61 -4.05
CA LEU A 313 -12.28 -3.37 -5.29
C LEU A 313 -12.00 -4.82 -4.94
N VAL A 314 -12.79 -5.76 -5.45
CA VAL A 314 -12.72 -7.19 -5.12
C VAL A 314 -12.85 -8.06 -6.36
N ASP A 315 -12.69 -9.37 -6.19
CA ASP A 315 -13.02 -10.36 -7.23
C ASP A 315 -14.53 -10.46 -7.45
N SER A 316 -14.91 -10.74 -8.71
CA SER A 316 -16.30 -10.83 -9.16
C SER A 316 -17.17 -11.73 -8.27
N GLY A 317 -18.38 -11.25 -7.94
CA GLY A 317 -19.34 -12.00 -7.14
C GLY A 317 -19.13 -11.88 -5.63
N SER A 318 -18.04 -11.27 -5.17
CA SER A 318 -17.82 -10.97 -3.75
C SER A 318 -18.86 -9.97 -3.20
N CYS A 319 -19.36 -9.04 -4.03
CA CYS A 319 -20.40 -8.10 -3.61
C CYS A 319 -21.70 -8.83 -3.25
N ILE A 320 -22.06 -9.91 -3.95
CA ILE A 320 -23.24 -10.73 -3.62
C ILE A 320 -23.08 -11.36 -2.24
N ALA A 321 -21.88 -11.84 -1.91
CA ALA A 321 -21.59 -12.39 -0.59
C ALA A 321 -21.66 -11.32 0.52
N ALA A 322 -21.14 -10.12 0.26
CA ALA A 322 -21.16 -9.00 1.21
C ALA A 322 -22.60 -8.49 1.44
N GLN A 323 -23.37 -8.33 0.37
CA GLN A 323 -24.77 -7.94 0.42
C GLN A 323 -25.61 -8.96 1.21
N ALA A 324 -25.42 -10.25 0.94
CA ALA A 324 -26.12 -11.31 1.66
C ALA A 324 -25.68 -11.34 3.14
N ALA A 325 -24.39 -11.15 3.44
CA ALA A 325 -23.92 -11.05 4.81
C ALA A 325 -24.60 -9.91 5.57
N HIS A 326 -24.68 -8.73 4.94
CA HIS A 326 -25.31 -7.54 5.49
C HIS A 326 -26.80 -7.77 5.78
N GLU A 327 -27.55 -8.37 4.85
CA GLU A 327 -28.98 -8.69 5.04
C GLU A 327 -29.23 -9.62 6.24
N TYR A 328 -28.32 -10.55 6.50
CA TYR A 328 -28.39 -11.48 7.64
C TYR A 328 -27.62 -11.02 8.88
N LEU A 329 -27.20 -9.75 8.93
CA LEU A 329 -26.46 -9.15 10.04
C LEU A 329 -25.20 -9.96 10.40
N LYS A 330 -24.50 -10.47 9.39
CA LYS A 330 -23.24 -11.19 9.53
C LYS A 330 -22.08 -10.22 9.31
N PRO A 331 -21.11 -10.15 10.23
CA PRO A 331 -19.99 -9.25 10.08
C PRO A 331 -19.14 -9.60 8.85
N VAL A 332 -18.81 -8.57 8.09
CA VAL A 332 -17.94 -8.58 6.91
C VAL A 332 -16.57 -8.02 7.30
N ILE A 333 -15.55 -8.86 7.19
CA ILE A 333 -14.16 -8.53 7.50
C ILE A 333 -13.36 -8.50 6.20
N ALA A 334 -12.82 -7.35 5.85
CA ALA A 334 -11.96 -7.18 4.69
C ALA A 334 -10.48 -7.24 5.10
N LEU A 335 -9.72 -8.17 4.54
CA LEU A 335 -8.27 -8.23 4.69
C LEU A 335 -7.64 -7.25 3.70
N CYS A 336 -6.98 -6.22 4.21
CA CYS A 336 -6.56 -5.07 3.43
C CYS A 336 -5.14 -4.62 3.82
N PRO A 337 -4.08 -5.12 3.17
CA PRO A 337 -2.75 -4.55 3.30
C PRO A 337 -2.74 -3.04 2.99
N VAL A 338 -2.00 -2.25 3.77
CA VAL A 338 -1.99 -0.77 3.62
C VAL A 338 -1.51 -0.31 2.25
N TYR A 339 -0.56 -1.01 1.61
CA TYR A 339 -0.10 -0.67 0.26
C TYR A 339 -1.20 -0.75 -0.83
N LYS A 340 -2.38 -1.33 -0.53
CA LYS A 340 -3.55 -1.37 -1.42
C LYS A 340 -4.52 -0.21 -1.21
N PHE A 341 -4.24 0.71 -0.29
CA PHE A 341 -5.09 1.86 -0.01
C PHE A 341 -4.88 2.94 -1.07
N CYS A 342 -5.98 3.43 -1.64
CA CYS A 342 -6.02 4.46 -2.65
C CYS A 342 -6.44 5.78 -1.99
N PRO A 343 -5.66 6.86 -2.10
CA PRO A 343 -6.03 8.18 -1.60
C PRO A 343 -7.04 8.91 -2.50
N GLU A 344 -7.65 8.21 -3.46
CA GLU A 344 -8.63 8.71 -4.40
C GLU A 344 -9.92 7.90 -4.26
N ASP A 345 -11.02 8.41 -4.79
CA ASP A 345 -12.26 7.67 -4.99
C ASP A 345 -12.18 6.78 -6.24
N PRO A 346 -13.00 5.71 -6.33
CA PRO A 346 -13.01 4.85 -7.50
C PRO A 346 -13.46 5.63 -8.73
N SER A 347 -12.79 5.41 -9.87
CA SER A 347 -13.29 5.90 -11.15
C SER A 347 -14.55 5.14 -11.56
N ASP A 348 -15.36 5.75 -12.44
CA ASP A 348 -16.54 5.09 -13.02
C ASP A 348 -16.18 3.77 -13.71
N GLU A 349 -15.02 3.70 -14.37
CA GLU A 349 -14.53 2.49 -15.03
C GLU A 349 -14.26 1.36 -14.04
N VAL A 350 -13.65 1.66 -12.89
CA VAL A 350 -13.40 0.66 -11.86
C VAL A 350 -14.72 0.20 -11.23
N SER A 351 -15.64 1.12 -11.02
CA SER A 351 -16.97 0.82 -10.47
C SER A 351 -17.81 -0.07 -11.40
N ARG A 352 -17.58 -0.01 -12.71
CA ARG A 352 -18.26 -0.87 -13.71
C ARG A 352 -17.71 -2.30 -13.78
N GLY A 353 -16.53 -2.54 -13.22
CA GLY A 353 -15.86 -3.84 -13.26
C GLY A 353 -15.08 -4.10 -14.55
N GLU A 354 -13.98 -4.84 -14.42
CA GLU A 354 -13.12 -5.27 -15.52
C GLU A 354 -13.75 -6.43 -16.28
N LEU A 355 -13.81 -6.33 -17.61
CA LEU A 355 -14.21 -7.44 -18.47
C LEU A 355 -13.04 -8.41 -18.72
N GLY A 356 -13.29 -9.67 -18.43
CA GLY A 356 -12.44 -10.83 -18.66
C GLY A 356 -12.75 -11.55 -19.97
N ASN A 357 -12.23 -12.78 -20.10
CA ASN A 357 -12.40 -13.57 -21.31
C ASN A 357 -13.77 -14.28 -21.31
N PRO A 358 -14.65 -14.04 -22.29
CA PRO A 358 -15.94 -14.74 -22.40
C PRO A 358 -15.80 -16.26 -22.58
N SER A 359 -14.63 -16.71 -23.07
CA SER A 359 -14.32 -18.13 -23.31
C SER A 359 -14.34 -18.97 -22.03
N ASP A 360 -14.26 -18.34 -20.86
CA ASP A 360 -14.35 -19.01 -19.56
C ASP A 360 -15.74 -19.60 -19.30
N TYR A 361 -16.78 -19.05 -19.93
CA TYR A 361 -18.16 -19.52 -19.84
C TYR A 361 -18.64 -20.20 -21.12
N VAL A 362 -18.31 -19.64 -22.28
CA VAL A 362 -18.71 -20.17 -23.59
C VAL A 362 -17.48 -20.38 -24.45
N SER A 363 -17.07 -21.65 -24.58
CA SER A 363 -15.95 -22.02 -25.46
C SER A 363 -16.21 -21.58 -26.90
N TYR A 364 -15.20 -21.02 -27.55
CA TYR A 364 -15.26 -20.61 -28.96
C TYR A 364 -15.64 -21.76 -29.91
N ALA A 365 -15.37 -23.01 -29.52
CA ALA A 365 -15.77 -24.18 -30.29
C ALA A 365 -17.30 -24.36 -30.36
N ASN A 366 -18.06 -23.76 -29.44
CA ASN A 366 -19.52 -23.80 -29.43
C ASN A 366 -20.09 -22.68 -30.33
N GLY A 367 -19.89 -22.81 -31.64
CA GLY A 367 -20.33 -21.86 -32.65
C GLY A 367 -21.80 -21.41 -32.55
N PRO A 368 -22.77 -22.31 -32.29
CA PRO A 368 -24.16 -21.92 -32.07
C PRO A 368 -24.35 -20.97 -30.87
N ALA A 369 -23.66 -21.22 -29.76
CA ALA A 369 -23.74 -20.36 -28.57
C ALA A 369 -23.06 -19.02 -28.81
N VAL A 370 -21.89 -19.00 -29.47
CA VAL A 370 -21.15 -17.76 -29.81
C VAL A 370 -21.96 -16.84 -30.72
N GLY A 371 -22.74 -17.40 -31.65
CA GLY A 371 -23.58 -16.61 -32.56
C GLY A 371 -24.92 -16.15 -31.97
N ALA A 372 -25.37 -16.74 -30.86
CA ALA A 372 -26.70 -16.53 -30.29
C ALA A 372 -26.69 -15.82 -28.92
N LEU A 373 -25.57 -15.81 -28.21
CA LEU A 373 -25.45 -15.26 -26.85
C LEU A 373 -24.52 -14.05 -26.86
N ASP A 374 -24.91 -13.03 -26.12
CA ASP A 374 -23.98 -12.00 -25.66
C ASP A 374 -23.44 -12.43 -24.29
N VAL A 375 -22.11 -12.52 -24.17
CA VAL A 375 -21.45 -13.13 -23.00
C VAL A 375 -20.49 -12.12 -22.40
N GLU A 376 -20.91 -11.52 -21.29
CA GLU A 376 -20.08 -10.63 -20.49
C GLU A 376 -19.47 -11.40 -19.30
N ASN A 377 -18.15 -11.31 -19.14
CA ASN A 377 -17.43 -11.88 -18.00
C ASN A 377 -16.85 -10.73 -17.17
N THR A 378 -17.45 -10.38 -16.05
CA THR A 378 -16.85 -9.41 -15.11
C THR A 378 -15.89 -10.13 -14.16
N VAL A 379 -14.67 -9.62 -14.02
CA VAL A 379 -13.59 -10.22 -13.21
C VAL A 379 -13.44 -9.49 -11.87
N THR A 380 -13.80 -8.22 -11.83
CA THR A 380 -13.80 -7.40 -10.62
C THR A 380 -15.20 -6.87 -10.31
N ASP A 381 -15.39 -6.55 -9.05
CA ASP A 381 -16.63 -6.02 -8.50
C ASP A 381 -16.30 -4.97 -7.43
N TYR A 382 -17.28 -4.16 -7.07
CA TYR A 382 -17.13 -3.09 -6.08
C TYR A 382 -18.06 -3.30 -4.90
N ILE A 383 -17.48 -3.37 -3.70
CA ILE A 383 -18.24 -3.43 -2.45
C ILE A 383 -18.31 -2.01 -1.88
N PRO A 384 -19.51 -1.40 -1.75
CA PRO A 384 -19.66 -0.12 -1.09
C PRO A 384 -19.26 -0.19 0.40
N PRO A 385 -18.76 0.91 0.99
CA PRO A 385 -18.25 0.92 2.36
C PRO A 385 -19.29 0.47 3.40
N ASP A 386 -20.57 0.73 3.17
CA ASP A 386 -21.67 0.38 4.09
C ASP A 386 -21.82 -1.13 4.32
N LEU A 387 -21.24 -1.96 3.46
CA LEU A 387 -21.26 -3.43 3.58
C LEU A 387 -20.02 -3.98 4.30
N VAL A 388 -19.10 -3.14 4.76
CA VAL A 388 -17.83 -3.56 5.38
C VAL A 388 -17.80 -3.14 6.84
N ASP A 389 -17.73 -4.12 7.76
CA ASP A 389 -17.71 -3.84 9.19
C ASP A 389 -16.30 -3.61 9.73
N VAL A 390 -15.31 -4.36 9.24
CA VAL A 390 -13.93 -4.33 9.76
C VAL A 390 -12.92 -4.36 8.62
N TYR A 391 -12.00 -3.40 8.62
CA TYR A 391 -10.84 -3.37 7.74
C TYR A 391 -9.63 -3.91 8.51
N LEU A 392 -9.24 -5.15 8.25
CA LEU A 392 -8.10 -5.77 8.90
C LEU A 392 -6.82 -5.51 8.10
N THR A 393 -6.03 -4.57 8.59
CA THR A 393 -4.77 -4.14 7.98
C THR A 393 -3.58 -4.78 8.68
N ASN A 394 -2.38 -4.59 8.11
CA ASN A 394 -1.15 -4.98 8.78
C ASN A 394 -0.81 -4.10 10.01
N LEU A 395 -1.50 -2.97 10.19
CA LEU A 395 -1.47 -2.15 11.41
C LEU A 395 -2.50 -2.60 12.47
N GLY A 396 -3.37 -3.55 12.12
CA GLY A 396 -4.43 -4.04 12.98
C GLY A 396 -5.85 -3.80 12.43
N PRO A 397 -6.88 -4.13 13.23
CA PRO A 397 -8.29 -3.93 12.87
C PRO A 397 -8.66 -2.44 12.90
N GLN A 398 -9.32 -1.97 11.84
CA GLN A 398 -9.68 -0.57 11.63
C GLN A 398 -11.16 -0.40 11.30
N THR A 399 -11.68 0.78 11.63
CA THR A 399 -13.02 1.23 11.25
C THR A 399 -12.93 2.15 10.04
N GLN A 400 -14.04 2.33 9.32
CA GLN A 400 -14.11 3.22 8.15
C GLN A 400 -13.61 4.64 8.47
N HIS A 401 -13.96 5.19 9.63
CA HIS A 401 -13.56 6.55 10.03
C HIS A 401 -12.04 6.71 10.23
N HIS A 402 -11.34 5.63 10.59
CA HIS A 402 -9.90 5.68 10.82
C HIS A 402 -9.08 5.56 9.52
N LEU A 403 -9.71 5.16 8.41
CA LEU A 403 -9.00 5.00 7.12
C LEU A 403 -8.42 6.33 6.61
N ALA A 404 -9.08 7.45 6.90
CA ALA A 404 -8.56 8.78 6.55
C ALA A 404 -7.24 9.11 7.24
N ASN A 405 -7.05 8.67 8.49
CA ASN A 405 -5.80 8.87 9.22
C ASN A 405 -4.68 8.01 8.63
N ILE A 406 -4.98 6.74 8.33
CA ILE A 406 -4.03 5.84 7.65
C ILE A 406 -3.61 6.46 6.31
N LEU A 407 -4.56 6.97 5.52
CA LEU A 407 -4.22 7.63 4.26
C LEU A 407 -3.36 8.90 4.48
N ALA A 408 -3.65 9.70 5.52
CA ALA A 408 -2.87 10.89 5.83
C ALA A 408 -1.45 10.58 6.33
N ASP A 409 -1.24 9.44 6.98
CA ASP A 409 0.07 8.99 7.46
C ASP A 409 0.93 8.41 6.33
N HIS A 410 0.30 7.83 5.31
CA HIS A 410 1.00 7.15 4.21
C HIS A 410 1.09 7.96 2.91
N TYR A 411 0.26 9.00 2.72
CA TYR A 411 0.20 9.79 1.48
C TYR A 411 0.28 11.30 1.75
N LYS A 412 0.92 12.03 0.84
CA LYS A 412 0.91 13.50 0.83
C LYS A 412 -0.22 14.02 -0.03
N THR A 413 -0.81 15.13 0.40
CA THR A 413 -1.89 15.83 -0.34
C THR A 413 -1.44 16.33 -1.71
N GLU A 414 -0.15 16.56 -1.89
CA GLU A 414 0.45 16.99 -3.15
C GLU A 414 0.40 15.87 -4.22
N ASP A 415 0.35 14.61 -3.78
CA ASP A 415 0.42 13.43 -4.64
C ASP A 415 -0.95 12.80 -4.90
N THR A 416 -2.01 13.26 -4.23
CA THR A 416 -3.38 12.78 -4.50
C THR A 416 -3.86 13.22 -5.88
N GLY A 417 -3.44 14.39 -6.36
CA GLY A 417 -3.68 14.88 -7.72
C GLY A 417 -2.66 14.41 -8.75
N PHE A 418 -1.75 13.48 -8.38
CA PHE A 418 -0.82 12.87 -9.30
C PHE A 418 -1.60 12.09 -10.36
N SER A 419 -1.91 12.77 -11.45
CA SER A 419 -2.71 12.22 -12.52
C SER A 419 -1.91 11.13 -13.23
N LEU A 420 -2.31 9.88 -13.00
CA LEU A 420 -1.93 8.74 -13.82
C LEU A 420 -2.50 8.85 -15.25
N GLN A 421 -3.29 9.90 -15.54
CA GLN A 421 -4.02 10.10 -16.80
C GLN A 421 -3.55 11.27 -17.67
N LEU A 422 -2.73 12.22 -17.20
CA LEU A 422 -2.31 13.35 -18.04
C LEU A 422 -1.14 12.97 -18.96
N GLY A 423 -1.49 12.35 -20.10
CA GLY A 423 -0.92 12.86 -21.34
C GLY A 423 -1.50 14.25 -21.56
N GLU A 424 -0.67 15.20 -21.96
CA GLU A 424 -1.19 16.39 -22.65
C GLU A 424 -2.12 15.96 -23.81
N PRO A 425 -3.10 16.82 -24.15
CA PRO A 425 -4.14 16.54 -25.16
C PRO A 425 -3.61 16.11 -26.53
#